data_AF-A0A3C1EPM3-F1
#
_entry.id   AF-A0A3C1EPM3-F1
#
_cell.length_a   1.000
_cell.length_b   1.000
_cell.length_c   1.000
_cell.angle_alpha   90.00
_cell.angle_beta   90.00
_cell.angle_gamma   90.00
#
_symmetry.space_group_name_H-M   'P 1'
#
loop_
_entity.id
_entity.type
_entity.pdbx_description
1 polymer ?
#
loop_
_entity_poly.entity_id
_entity_poly.type
_entity_poly.pdbx_seq_one_letter_code
_entity_poly.pdbx_strand_id
1 'polypeptide(L)'
;MTWVQGLYAAVLGLGLACWLLKLRGDGAPRLMVFPLLALSCCLAMSWVLMRRCGGVQALWLALACSALIAAAFGLGRGWAGGLRGAGCGLLFCLQGACACRWVPMTAAIERAGGVFASSLLAWGLPLALASSLALTGAAMMLADLRAARGRLIICLLLAWALPTVAVELRLRRAWGFGPETLAEAAGVASAARSPEVTVAVLRPEAAAVLKSPEARTSFRFERRAQSVDGLDASPESLERLDGYLMEHGFRSVFAPQALSVWRRGWLLWWDSDRALEAASLRVRGRVVPDYLTALALIRAGPLTTQRFARLEALHEAAAADSAGFEDVNTSQLCFEAFSAAFARFDDEARARYWLGRVENLWPLNDKKVEVTPLEALRDGSVSGTLLIDGRPASSVRVGLFLELFSEASKKTTFALSSSAFPDSAGDFSFENLGLGRYHLELQASPEQLRGNIFGSPGVITISETETSVRLKPILIDRRPLPGFEGEAAVQDWLRFRHGALPALPRPRSKP
;
A
#
# COMPACT_ATOMS: atom_id res chain seq x y z
N MET A 1 11.06 -12.58 -23.49
CA MET A 1 11.06 -14.04 -23.75
C MET A 1 12.47 -14.51 -23.54
N THR A 2 12.70 -15.19 -22.43
CA THR A 2 14.01 -15.28 -21.78
C THR A 2 14.67 -16.64 -22.04
N TRP A 3 16.00 -16.70 -21.92
CA TRP A 3 16.87 -17.89 -22.05
C TRP A 3 16.31 -19.20 -21.47
N VAL A 4 15.43 -19.11 -20.46
CA VAL A 4 14.68 -20.22 -19.85
C VAL A 4 13.81 -20.99 -20.85
N GLN A 5 13.17 -20.31 -21.83
CA GLN A 5 12.39 -20.98 -22.88
C GLN A 5 13.29 -21.79 -23.84
N GLY A 6 14.50 -21.28 -24.12
CA GLY A 6 15.52 -21.97 -24.91
C GLY A 6 16.05 -23.22 -24.19
N LEU A 7 16.31 -23.11 -22.88
CA LEU A 7 16.73 -24.24 -22.05
C LEU A 7 15.65 -25.34 -21.98
N TYR A 8 14.37 -24.93 -21.88
CA TYR A 8 13.23 -25.86 -21.83
C TYR A 8 13.06 -26.64 -23.14
N ALA A 9 13.16 -25.95 -24.29
CA ALA A 9 13.11 -26.58 -25.61
C ALA A 9 14.30 -27.52 -25.84
N ALA A 10 15.50 -27.14 -25.38
CA ALA A 10 16.70 -27.96 -25.50
C ALA A 10 16.61 -29.25 -24.67
N VAL A 11 16.12 -29.18 -23.43
CA VAL A 11 15.98 -30.37 -22.57
C VAL A 11 14.87 -31.31 -23.06
N LEU A 12 13.73 -30.78 -23.51
CA LEU A 12 12.68 -31.58 -24.14
C LEU A 12 13.15 -32.23 -25.44
N GLY A 13 13.89 -31.48 -26.28
CA GLY A 13 14.49 -32.00 -27.51
C GLY A 13 15.48 -33.13 -27.26
N LEU A 14 16.36 -32.98 -26.25
CA LEU A 14 17.29 -34.02 -25.82
C LEU A 14 16.59 -35.26 -25.25
N GLY A 15 15.56 -35.06 -24.41
CA GLY A 15 14.75 -36.16 -23.86
C GLY A 15 14.01 -36.95 -24.94
N LEU A 16 13.41 -36.26 -25.91
CA LEU A 16 12.71 -36.87 -27.04
C LEU A 16 13.68 -37.59 -27.98
N ALA A 17 14.85 -37.00 -28.26
CA ALA A 17 15.90 -37.61 -29.07
C ALA A 17 16.45 -38.90 -28.43
N CYS A 18 16.73 -38.89 -27.13
CA CYS A 18 17.16 -40.08 -26.39
C CYS A 18 16.07 -41.17 -26.33
N TRP A 19 14.80 -40.79 -26.24
CA TRP A 19 13.67 -41.73 -26.26
C TRP A 19 13.48 -42.37 -27.66
N LEU A 20 13.58 -41.57 -28.73
CA LEU A 20 13.53 -42.05 -30.11
C LEU A 20 14.72 -42.94 -30.48
N LEU A 21 15.92 -42.63 -29.96
CA LEU A 21 17.11 -43.49 -30.12
C LEU A 21 16.95 -44.85 -29.44
N LYS A 22 16.25 -44.90 -28.30
CA LYS A 22 15.94 -46.16 -27.60
C LYS A 22 14.92 -47.02 -28.34
N LEU A 23 13.95 -46.42 -29.04
CA LEU A 23 13.00 -47.14 -29.89
C LEU A 23 13.66 -47.75 -31.14
N ARG A 24 14.82 -47.22 -31.55
CA ARG A 24 15.61 -47.74 -32.68
C ARG A 24 16.50 -48.94 -32.37
N GLY A 25 16.52 -49.43 -31.13
CA GLY A 25 17.23 -50.67 -30.77
C GLY A 25 18.72 -50.53 -30.52
N ASP A 26 19.31 -49.34 -30.67
CA ASP A 26 20.70 -49.10 -30.32
C ASP A 26 20.86 -48.94 -28.79
N GLY A 27 21.85 -49.64 -28.24
CA GLY A 27 22.13 -49.81 -26.82
C GLY A 27 22.53 -48.54 -26.08
N ALA A 28 21.69 -47.50 -26.08
CA ALA A 28 21.84 -46.39 -25.16
C ALA A 28 21.70 -46.90 -23.71
N PRO A 29 22.63 -46.54 -22.80
CA PRO A 29 22.61 -47.06 -21.44
C PRO A 29 21.28 -46.69 -20.76
N ARG A 30 20.60 -47.70 -20.19
CA ARG A 30 19.33 -47.59 -19.45
C ARG A 30 19.33 -46.52 -18.34
N LEU A 31 20.52 -46.01 -17.98
CA LEU A 31 20.78 -45.01 -16.94
C LEU A 31 20.59 -43.55 -17.36
N MET A 32 20.56 -43.19 -18.64
CA MET A 32 20.49 -41.76 -19.06
C MET A 32 19.08 -41.21 -19.33
N VAL A 33 18.12 -42.05 -19.72
CA VAL A 33 16.76 -41.59 -20.10
C VAL A 33 15.95 -41.14 -18.88
N PHE A 34 16.14 -41.78 -17.73
CA PHE A 34 15.44 -41.47 -16.47
C PHE A 34 15.81 -40.11 -15.87
N PRO A 35 17.10 -39.76 -15.70
CA PRO A 35 17.47 -38.44 -15.18
C PRO A 35 17.05 -37.31 -16.13
N LEU A 36 17.03 -37.52 -17.46
CA LEU A 36 16.56 -36.50 -18.41
C LEU A 36 15.04 -36.27 -18.35
N LEU A 37 14.24 -37.32 -18.16
CA LEU A 37 12.79 -37.20 -17.95
C LEU A 37 12.44 -36.63 -16.57
N ALA A 38 13.20 -36.99 -15.53
CA ALA A 38 13.08 -36.39 -14.22
C ALA A 38 13.48 -34.90 -14.26
N LEU A 39 14.55 -34.55 -14.99
CA LEU A 39 14.98 -33.17 -15.20
C LEU A 39 13.93 -32.37 -15.97
N SER A 40 13.32 -32.92 -17.02
CA SER A 40 12.27 -32.24 -17.78
C SER A 40 10.99 -32.05 -16.96
N CYS A 41 10.59 -33.05 -16.15
CA CYS A 41 9.46 -32.93 -15.23
C CYS A 41 9.74 -31.93 -14.09
N CYS A 42 10.98 -31.91 -13.56
CA CYS A 42 11.41 -30.92 -12.56
C CYS A 42 11.42 -29.51 -13.14
N LEU A 43 11.88 -29.33 -14.38
CA LEU A 43 11.85 -28.03 -15.08
C LEU A 43 10.41 -27.60 -15.41
N ALA A 44 9.53 -28.54 -15.79
CA ALA A 44 8.12 -28.29 -16.02
C ALA A 44 7.38 -27.89 -14.73
N MET A 45 7.62 -28.63 -13.64
CA MET A 45 7.11 -28.28 -12.31
C MET A 45 7.64 -26.94 -11.82
N SER A 46 8.93 -26.67 -11.98
CA SER A 46 9.53 -25.39 -11.61
C SER A 46 8.93 -24.23 -12.39
N TRP A 47 8.62 -24.43 -13.68
CA TRP A 47 7.99 -23.40 -14.52
C TRP A 47 6.52 -23.16 -14.18
N VAL A 48 5.76 -24.22 -13.89
CA VAL A 48 4.35 -24.12 -13.46
C VAL A 48 4.24 -23.50 -12.07
N LEU A 49 5.10 -23.88 -11.12
CA LEU A 49 5.20 -23.28 -9.79
C LEU A 49 5.59 -21.80 -9.85
N MET A 50 6.41 -21.39 -10.82
CA MET A 50 6.80 -19.99 -11.00
C MET A 50 5.71 -19.12 -11.63
N ARG A 51 4.80 -19.66 -12.44
CA ARG A 51 3.99 -18.81 -13.33
C ARG A 51 2.62 -18.41 -12.82
N ARG A 52 2.00 -19.17 -11.92
CA ARG A 52 0.67 -18.97 -11.32
C ARG A 52 0.23 -20.34 -10.83
N CYS A 53 -0.20 -20.47 -9.57
CA CYS A 53 -1.44 -21.16 -9.18
C CYS A 53 -1.35 -21.85 -7.81
N GLY A 54 -2.50 -21.77 -7.12
CA GLY A 54 -2.80 -22.46 -5.87
C GLY A 54 -2.67 -23.98 -5.97
N GLY A 55 -2.49 -24.60 -4.80
CA GLY A 55 -1.96 -25.95 -4.63
C GLY A 55 -2.69 -27.09 -5.36
N VAL A 56 -3.92 -26.88 -5.83
CA VAL A 56 -4.71 -27.91 -6.52
C VAL A 56 -4.11 -28.29 -7.88
N GLN A 57 -3.63 -27.32 -8.67
CA GLN A 57 -3.08 -27.62 -10.01
C GLN A 57 -1.70 -28.28 -9.96
N ALA A 58 -0.88 -27.93 -8.97
CA ALA A 58 0.39 -28.61 -8.70
C ALA A 58 0.18 -30.07 -8.26
N LEU A 59 -0.87 -30.33 -7.47
CA LEU A 59 -1.27 -31.68 -7.05
C LEU A 59 -1.69 -32.55 -8.26
N TRP A 60 -2.53 -32.03 -9.15
CA TRP A 60 -2.96 -32.75 -10.36
C TRP A 60 -1.80 -33.06 -11.31
N LEU A 61 -0.86 -32.13 -11.48
CA LEU A 61 0.33 -32.35 -12.30
C LEU A 61 1.25 -33.42 -11.69
N ALA A 62 1.43 -33.40 -10.36
CA ALA A 62 2.21 -34.41 -9.64
C ALA A 62 1.56 -35.80 -9.71
N LEU A 63 0.22 -35.89 -9.62
CA LEU A 63 -0.54 -37.12 -9.78
C LEU A 63 -0.43 -37.67 -11.22
N ALA A 64 -0.50 -36.80 -12.24
CA ALA A 64 -0.34 -37.19 -13.64
C ALA A 64 1.09 -37.69 -13.95
N CYS A 65 2.12 -36.99 -13.45
CA CYS A 65 3.52 -37.44 -13.56
C CYS A 65 3.74 -38.78 -12.83
N SER A 66 3.12 -38.96 -11.65
CA SER A 66 3.17 -40.22 -10.91
C SER A 66 2.49 -41.37 -11.64
N ALA A 67 1.34 -41.11 -12.27
CA ALA A 67 0.64 -42.08 -13.11
C ALA A 67 1.44 -42.45 -14.37
N LEU A 68 2.11 -41.48 -15.00
CA LEU A 68 3.00 -41.70 -16.15
C LEU A 68 4.25 -42.50 -15.77
N ILE A 69 4.86 -42.20 -14.62
CA ILE A 69 5.98 -42.98 -14.07
C ILE A 69 5.49 -44.41 -13.77
N ALA A 70 4.37 -44.58 -13.08
CA ALA A 70 3.80 -45.90 -12.78
C ALA A 70 3.47 -46.71 -14.05
N ALA A 71 2.90 -46.06 -15.08
CA ALA A 71 2.63 -46.68 -16.38
C ALA A 71 3.92 -47.08 -17.13
N ALA A 72 4.95 -46.22 -17.12
CA ALA A 72 6.25 -46.49 -17.72
C ALA A 72 6.99 -47.66 -17.03
N PHE A 73 6.78 -47.86 -15.73
CA PHE A 73 7.30 -49.00 -14.98
C PHE A 73 6.48 -50.28 -15.15
N GLY A 74 5.16 -50.17 -15.30
CA GLY A 74 4.24 -51.29 -15.51
C GLY A 74 4.46 -52.01 -16.84
N LEU A 75 4.80 -51.26 -17.91
CA LEU A 75 5.04 -51.80 -19.25
C LEU A 75 6.31 -52.67 -19.39
N GLY A 76 7.22 -52.66 -18.40
CA GLY A 76 8.52 -53.34 -18.51
C GLY A 76 8.77 -54.52 -17.55
N ARG A 77 7.99 -54.71 -16.47
CA ARG A 77 8.33 -55.66 -15.37
C ARG A 77 7.13 -56.31 -14.63
N GLY A 78 5.91 -56.24 -15.16
CA GLY A 78 4.71 -56.84 -14.53
C GLY A 78 4.22 -56.11 -13.27
N TRP A 79 3.28 -56.72 -12.53
CA TRP A 79 2.55 -56.10 -11.40
C TRP A 79 3.47 -55.55 -10.28
N ALA A 80 4.54 -56.28 -9.94
CA ALA A 80 5.53 -55.85 -8.96
C ALA A 80 6.31 -54.59 -9.40
N GLY A 81 6.47 -54.38 -10.71
CA GLY A 81 7.01 -53.15 -11.27
C GLY A 81 6.04 -51.97 -11.14
N GLY A 82 4.76 -52.21 -11.41
CA GLY A 82 3.69 -51.23 -11.23
C GLY A 82 3.56 -50.73 -9.80
N LEU A 83 3.57 -51.63 -8.80
CA LEU A 83 3.51 -51.26 -7.38
C LEU A 83 4.70 -50.39 -6.94
N ARG A 84 5.92 -50.68 -7.43
CA ARG A 84 7.10 -49.86 -7.14
C ARG A 84 7.02 -48.48 -7.81
N GLY A 85 6.49 -48.43 -9.03
CA GLY A 85 6.21 -47.16 -9.73
C GLY A 85 5.21 -46.30 -8.98
N ALA A 86 4.09 -46.89 -8.53
CA ALA A 86 3.08 -46.21 -7.73
C ALA A 86 3.64 -45.70 -6.38
N GLY A 87 4.42 -46.53 -5.67
CA GLY A 87 5.08 -46.12 -4.43
C GLY A 87 6.09 -44.98 -4.64
N CYS A 88 6.87 -45.02 -5.72
CA CYS A 88 7.79 -43.94 -6.09
C CYS A 88 7.04 -42.64 -6.39
N GLY A 89 5.94 -42.72 -7.16
CA GLY A 89 5.08 -41.57 -7.44
C GLY A 89 4.49 -40.95 -6.18
N LEU A 90 3.96 -41.77 -5.26
CA LEU A 90 3.43 -41.27 -3.98
C LEU A 90 4.49 -40.54 -3.15
N LEU A 91 5.72 -41.08 -3.09
CA LEU A 91 6.82 -40.42 -2.38
C LEU A 91 7.21 -39.08 -3.03
N PHE A 92 7.22 -39.02 -4.36
CA PHE A 92 7.46 -37.79 -5.10
C PHE A 92 6.37 -36.75 -4.83
N CYS A 93 5.10 -37.17 -4.79
CA CYS A 93 3.98 -36.31 -4.42
C CYS A 93 4.13 -35.76 -2.99
N LEU A 94 4.54 -36.59 -2.02
CA LEU A 94 4.74 -36.15 -0.64
C LEU A 94 5.89 -35.13 -0.52
N GLN A 95 7.04 -35.41 -1.15
CA GLN A 95 8.18 -34.49 -1.18
C GLN A 95 7.82 -33.19 -1.91
N GLY A 96 7.12 -33.28 -3.04
CA GLY A 96 6.61 -32.14 -3.79
C GLY A 96 5.62 -31.30 -2.98
N ALA A 97 4.71 -31.92 -2.21
CA ALA A 97 3.77 -31.22 -1.35
C ALA A 97 4.50 -30.43 -0.24
N CYS A 98 5.52 -31.03 0.40
CA CYS A 98 6.36 -30.32 1.36
C CYS A 98 7.11 -29.15 0.70
N ALA A 99 7.71 -29.36 -0.48
CA ALA A 99 8.39 -28.29 -1.21
C ALA A 99 7.45 -27.15 -1.61
N CYS A 100 6.22 -27.44 -2.02
CA CYS A 100 5.22 -26.41 -2.33
C CYS A 100 4.89 -25.55 -1.10
N ARG A 101 4.85 -26.15 0.11
CA ARG A 101 4.62 -25.42 1.36
C ARG A 101 5.77 -24.48 1.71
N TRP A 102 7.00 -24.78 1.29
CA TRP A 102 8.15 -23.92 1.53
C TRP A 102 8.09 -22.59 0.75
N VAL A 103 7.41 -22.53 -0.40
CA VAL A 103 7.32 -21.31 -1.22
C VAL A 103 6.67 -20.13 -0.46
N PRO A 104 5.48 -20.27 0.16
CA PRO A 104 4.93 -19.19 0.98
C PRO A 104 5.71 -18.99 2.29
N MET A 105 6.37 -20.03 2.82
CA MET A 105 7.21 -19.90 4.03
C MET A 105 8.48 -19.11 3.78
N THR A 106 9.13 -19.23 2.62
CA THR A 106 10.32 -18.44 2.30
C THR A 106 9.98 -16.96 2.20
N ALA A 107 8.86 -16.61 1.57
CA ALA A 107 8.35 -15.24 1.56
C ALA A 107 8.03 -14.73 2.98
N ALA A 108 7.45 -15.58 3.84
CA ALA A 108 7.20 -15.24 5.24
C ALA A 108 8.50 -15.04 6.04
N ILE A 109 9.52 -15.88 5.82
CA ILE A 109 10.85 -15.77 6.45
C ILE A 109 11.56 -14.48 6.00
N GLU A 110 11.42 -14.11 4.73
CA GLU A 110 11.96 -12.86 4.19
C GLU A 110 11.33 -11.66 4.89
N ARG A 111 10.00 -11.63 4.97
CA ARG A 111 9.26 -10.57 5.69
C ARG A 111 9.55 -10.56 7.19
N ALA A 112 10.00 -11.69 7.74
CA ALA A 112 10.47 -11.79 9.11
C ALA A 112 11.90 -11.24 9.34
N GLY A 113 12.53 -10.66 8.30
CA GLY A 113 13.90 -10.13 8.35
C GLY A 113 14.98 -11.15 8.00
N GLY A 114 14.60 -12.39 7.66
CA GLY A 114 15.51 -13.47 7.29
C GLY A 114 15.90 -13.45 5.81
N VAL A 115 16.22 -12.29 5.22
CA VAL A 115 16.44 -12.11 3.77
C VAL A 115 17.51 -13.07 3.21
N PHE A 116 18.60 -13.27 3.95
CA PHE A 116 19.64 -14.21 3.55
C PHE A 116 19.15 -15.66 3.58
N ALA A 117 18.41 -16.03 4.64
CA ALA A 117 17.86 -17.37 4.80
C ALA A 117 16.77 -17.66 3.75
N SER A 118 15.89 -16.70 3.47
CA SER A 118 14.86 -16.83 2.42
C SER A 118 15.49 -16.98 1.04
N SER A 119 16.53 -16.19 0.74
CA SER A 119 17.27 -16.27 -0.51
C SER A 119 17.95 -17.64 -0.66
N LEU A 120 18.70 -18.09 0.35
CA LEU A 120 19.32 -19.41 0.35
C LEU A 120 18.30 -20.53 0.16
N LEU A 121 17.15 -20.45 0.84
CA LEU A 121 16.08 -21.44 0.70
C LEU A 121 15.46 -21.38 -0.70
N ALA A 122 15.20 -20.19 -1.26
CA ALA A 122 14.64 -20.06 -2.60
C ALA A 122 15.54 -20.70 -3.68
N TRP A 123 16.85 -20.54 -3.55
CA TRP A 123 17.84 -21.16 -4.46
C TRP A 123 18.09 -22.64 -4.17
N GLY A 124 18.13 -23.02 -2.89
CA GLY A 124 18.46 -24.37 -2.44
C GLY A 124 17.31 -25.36 -2.54
N LEU A 125 16.06 -24.90 -2.42
CA LEU A 125 14.87 -25.77 -2.39
C LEU A 125 14.70 -26.61 -3.68
N PRO A 126 14.85 -26.07 -4.91
CA PRO A 126 14.78 -26.87 -6.12
C PRO A 126 15.88 -27.94 -6.21
N LEU A 127 17.11 -27.59 -5.78
CA LEU A 127 18.24 -28.51 -5.77
C LEU A 127 18.03 -29.63 -4.75
N ALA A 128 17.64 -29.28 -3.53
CA ALA A 128 17.31 -30.24 -2.48
C ALA A 128 16.17 -31.18 -2.91
N LEU A 129 15.13 -30.64 -3.56
CA LEU A 129 14.03 -31.44 -4.10
C LEU A 129 14.52 -32.41 -5.18
N ALA A 130 15.24 -31.91 -6.19
CA ALA A 130 15.77 -32.74 -7.27
C ALA A 130 16.68 -33.86 -6.75
N SER A 131 17.59 -33.54 -5.82
CA SER A 131 18.46 -34.53 -5.17
C SER A 131 17.66 -35.55 -4.36
N SER A 132 16.65 -35.12 -3.60
CA SER A 132 15.82 -36.04 -2.80
C SER A 132 14.97 -36.97 -3.67
N LEU A 133 14.43 -36.48 -4.79
CA LEU A 133 13.69 -37.28 -5.77
C LEU A 133 14.61 -38.29 -6.45
N ALA A 134 15.82 -37.87 -6.83
CA ALA A 134 16.83 -38.76 -7.42
C ALA A 134 17.26 -39.87 -6.45
N LEU A 135 17.51 -39.53 -5.17
CA LEU A 135 17.85 -40.50 -4.13
C LEU A 135 16.69 -41.47 -3.84
N THR A 136 15.46 -40.97 -3.85
CA THR A 136 14.25 -41.78 -3.66
C THR A 136 14.08 -42.76 -4.84
N GLY A 137 14.27 -42.29 -6.07
CA GLY A 137 14.29 -43.14 -7.27
C GLY A 137 15.40 -44.20 -7.22
N ALA A 138 16.62 -43.81 -6.84
CA ALA A 138 17.75 -44.71 -6.71
C ALA A 138 17.50 -45.81 -5.64
N ALA A 139 16.97 -45.44 -4.47
CA ALA A 139 16.63 -46.38 -3.40
C ALA A 139 15.58 -47.42 -3.83
N MET A 140 14.67 -47.04 -4.74
CA MET A 140 13.64 -47.94 -5.27
C MET A 140 14.16 -48.87 -6.39
N MET A 141 15.11 -48.40 -7.19
CA MET A 141 15.56 -49.11 -8.39
C MET A 141 16.83 -49.96 -8.20
N LEU A 142 17.76 -49.54 -7.33
CA LEU A 142 19.03 -50.24 -7.12
C LEU A 142 18.84 -51.45 -6.20
N ALA A 143 19.39 -52.59 -6.62
CA ALA A 143 19.28 -53.85 -5.87
C ALA A 143 20.10 -53.82 -4.57
N ASP A 144 21.24 -53.14 -4.59
CA ASP A 144 22.18 -53.07 -3.47
C ASP A 144 21.62 -52.33 -2.26
N LEU A 145 20.60 -51.49 -2.47
CA LEU A 145 19.94 -50.71 -1.41
C LEU A 145 18.73 -51.43 -0.79
N ARG A 146 18.41 -52.68 -1.18
CA ARG A 146 17.20 -53.39 -0.69
C ARG A 146 17.11 -53.46 0.83
N ALA A 147 18.21 -53.77 1.52
CA ALA A 147 18.24 -53.89 2.99
C ALA A 147 18.15 -52.54 3.74
N ALA A 148 18.45 -51.43 3.06
CA ALA A 148 18.42 -50.08 3.62
C ALA A 148 17.26 -49.21 3.09
N ARG A 149 16.52 -49.69 2.09
CA ARG A 149 15.49 -48.93 1.35
C ARG A 149 14.48 -48.26 2.27
N GLY A 150 13.86 -49.01 3.17
CA GLY A 150 12.85 -48.47 4.09
C GLY A 150 13.41 -47.34 4.96
N ARG A 151 14.60 -47.55 5.53
CA ARG A 151 15.30 -46.54 6.33
C ARG A 151 15.62 -45.29 5.52
N LEU A 152 16.16 -45.43 4.31
CA LEU A 152 16.47 -44.29 3.43
C LEU A 152 15.22 -43.48 3.07
N ILE A 153 14.13 -44.14 2.70
CA ILE A 153 12.87 -43.46 2.36
C ILE A 153 12.32 -42.72 3.57
N ILE A 154 12.29 -43.36 4.74
CA ILE A 154 11.82 -42.73 5.99
C ILE A 154 12.69 -41.52 6.31
N CYS A 155 14.03 -41.64 6.24
CA CYS A 155 14.93 -40.51 6.47
C CYS A 155 14.67 -39.35 5.50
N LEU A 156 14.48 -39.63 4.20
CA LEU A 156 14.18 -38.60 3.20
C LEU A 156 12.82 -37.94 3.44
N LEU A 157 11.80 -38.70 3.82
CA LEU A 157 10.49 -38.15 4.17
C LEU A 157 10.55 -37.29 5.44
N LEU A 158 11.25 -37.75 6.47
CA LEU A 158 11.41 -37.00 7.73
C LEU A 158 12.23 -35.72 7.51
N ALA A 159 13.24 -35.75 6.66
CA ALA A 159 14.05 -34.58 6.29
C ALA A 159 13.22 -33.48 5.61
N TRP A 160 12.11 -33.83 4.96
CA TRP A 160 11.15 -32.86 4.42
C TRP A 160 10.07 -32.49 5.43
N ALA A 161 9.41 -33.49 6.04
CA ALA A 161 8.24 -33.27 6.87
C ALA A 161 8.54 -32.52 8.17
N LEU A 162 9.60 -32.91 8.90
CA LEU A 162 9.89 -32.31 10.21
C LEU A 162 10.25 -30.82 10.10
N PRO A 163 11.17 -30.39 9.20
CA PRO A 163 11.49 -28.98 9.05
C PRO A 163 10.29 -28.16 8.55
N THR A 164 9.51 -28.68 7.59
CA THR A 164 8.30 -27.98 7.10
C THR A 164 7.32 -27.72 8.23
N VAL A 165 6.97 -28.74 9.02
CA VAL A 165 6.01 -28.60 10.12
C VAL A 165 6.57 -27.68 11.22
N ALA A 166 7.84 -27.84 11.58
CA ALA A 166 8.47 -27.03 12.62
C ALA A 166 8.54 -25.54 12.25
N VAL A 167 8.93 -25.22 11.02
CA VAL A 167 9.01 -23.83 10.53
C VAL A 167 7.62 -23.24 10.38
N GLU A 168 6.65 -24.00 9.86
CA GLU A 168 5.28 -23.51 9.74
C GLU A 168 4.65 -23.19 11.09
N LEU A 169 4.82 -24.08 12.07
CA LEU A 169 4.32 -23.86 13.43
C LEU A 169 4.97 -22.63 14.06
N ARG A 170 6.28 -22.44 13.83
CA ARG A 170 7.00 -21.26 14.30
C ARG A 170 6.50 -19.98 13.63
N LEU A 171 6.29 -19.99 12.32
CA LEU A 171 5.76 -18.85 11.57
C LEU A 171 4.32 -18.53 11.97
N ARG A 172 3.48 -19.54 12.18
CA ARG A 172 2.10 -19.37 12.69
C ARG A 172 2.10 -18.68 14.04
N ARG A 173 2.92 -19.18 14.99
CA ARG A 173 2.95 -18.67 16.38
C ARG A 173 3.64 -17.31 16.51
N ALA A 174 4.74 -17.08 15.78
CA ALA A 174 5.57 -15.90 15.98
C ALA A 174 5.30 -14.77 14.98
N TRP A 175 4.62 -15.07 13.86
CA TRP A 175 4.45 -14.13 12.74
C TRP A 175 3.04 -14.14 12.12
N GLY A 176 2.07 -14.81 12.76
CA GLY A 176 0.68 -14.83 12.31
C GLY A 176 0.49 -15.43 10.91
N PHE A 177 1.37 -16.35 10.47
CA PHE A 177 1.25 -17.04 9.18
C PHE A 177 0.01 -17.95 9.18
N GLY A 178 -0.73 -18.02 8.08
CA GLY A 178 -1.92 -18.88 7.97
C GLY A 178 -3.07 -18.24 7.18
N PRO A 179 -3.56 -17.06 7.59
CA PRO A 179 -4.54 -16.31 6.82
C PRO A 179 -4.03 -16.00 5.42
N GLU A 180 -4.91 -16.03 4.42
CA GLU A 180 -4.53 -15.77 3.03
C GLU A 180 -4.34 -14.28 2.76
N THR A 181 -5.03 -13.42 3.53
CA THR A 181 -5.02 -11.97 3.35
C THR A 181 -4.97 -11.24 4.69
N LEU A 182 -4.49 -9.98 4.66
CA LEU A 182 -4.56 -9.10 5.82
C LEU A 182 -6.01 -8.83 6.27
N ALA A 183 -6.96 -8.76 5.33
CA ALA A 183 -8.39 -8.62 5.63
C ALA A 183 -8.87 -9.72 6.58
N GLU A 184 -8.52 -10.97 6.27
CA GLU A 184 -8.82 -12.12 7.12
C GLU A 184 -8.06 -12.08 8.44
N ALA A 185 -6.76 -11.76 8.41
CA ALA A 185 -5.91 -11.75 9.60
C ALA A 185 -6.31 -10.69 10.63
N ALA A 186 -6.69 -9.50 10.18
CA ALA A 186 -7.06 -8.37 11.04
C ALA A 186 -8.59 -8.23 11.24
N GLY A 187 -9.40 -9.09 10.60
CA GLY A 187 -10.86 -8.98 10.65
C GLY A 187 -11.39 -7.69 10.01
N VAL A 188 -10.75 -7.24 8.94
CA VAL A 188 -11.06 -6.00 8.22
C VAL A 188 -11.75 -6.32 6.90
N ALA A 189 -12.69 -5.47 6.47
CA ALA A 189 -13.36 -5.65 5.19
C ALA A 189 -12.43 -5.38 3.99
N SER A 190 -12.72 -6.02 2.85
CA SER A 190 -12.05 -5.67 1.59
C SER A 190 -12.58 -4.37 1.01
N ALA A 191 -11.80 -3.73 0.13
CA ALA A 191 -12.14 -2.45 -0.51
C ALA A 191 -13.50 -2.44 -1.23
N ALA A 192 -14.00 -3.60 -1.67
CA ALA A 192 -15.30 -3.71 -2.31
C ALA A 192 -16.48 -3.33 -1.38
N ARG A 193 -16.25 -3.27 -0.06
CA ARG A 193 -17.23 -2.85 0.94
C ARG A 193 -16.90 -1.51 1.58
N SER A 194 -15.88 -0.81 1.08
CA SER A 194 -15.47 0.46 1.65
C SER A 194 -16.51 1.55 1.44
N PRO A 195 -16.72 2.42 2.44
CA PRO A 195 -17.63 3.54 2.27
C PRO A 195 -17.09 4.48 1.18
N GLU A 196 -18.00 4.93 0.32
CA GLU A 196 -17.70 6.03 -0.58
C GLU A 196 -17.96 7.36 0.14
N VAL A 197 -17.03 8.30 -0.02
CA VAL A 197 -17.24 9.69 0.39
C VAL A 197 -17.23 10.59 -0.84
N THR A 198 -17.93 11.70 -0.74
CA THR A 198 -17.79 12.80 -1.69
C THR A 198 -16.93 13.89 -1.04
N VAL A 199 -15.97 14.40 -1.82
CA VAL A 199 -15.12 15.53 -1.48
C VAL A 199 -15.51 16.71 -2.36
N ALA A 200 -15.84 17.86 -1.78
CA ALA A 200 -16.00 19.11 -2.50
C ALA A 200 -14.77 19.97 -2.31
N VAL A 201 -14.03 20.23 -3.39
CA VAL A 201 -12.86 21.11 -3.39
C VAL A 201 -13.34 22.54 -3.61
N LEU A 202 -13.18 23.44 -2.63
CA LEU A 202 -13.67 24.83 -2.68
C LEU A 202 -12.60 25.79 -3.19
N ARG A 203 -12.04 25.49 -4.37
CA ARG A 203 -10.93 26.26 -4.97
C ARG A 203 -11.31 26.77 -6.37
N PRO A 204 -10.98 28.03 -6.73
CA PRO A 204 -11.01 28.44 -8.13
C PRO A 204 -9.91 27.72 -8.92
N GLU A 205 -10.28 27.00 -9.99
CA GLU A 205 -9.28 26.48 -10.93
C GLU A 205 -8.64 27.66 -11.68
N ALA A 206 -7.43 28.05 -11.28
CA ALA A 206 -6.64 29.07 -11.99
C ALA A 206 -6.43 28.73 -13.48
N ALA A 207 -6.54 27.47 -13.89
CA ALA A 207 -6.36 27.01 -15.26
C ALA A 207 -7.66 27.00 -16.11
N ALA A 208 -8.85 26.98 -15.49
CA ALA A 208 -10.13 26.93 -16.22
C ALA A 208 -10.64 28.31 -16.64
N VAL A 209 -10.21 29.37 -15.95
CA VAL A 209 -10.57 30.77 -16.26
C VAL A 209 -10.13 31.20 -17.66
N LEU A 210 -9.16 30.51 -18.27
CA LEU A 210 -8.63 30.86 -19.60
C LEU A 210 -9.30 30.12 -20.77
N LYS A 211 -10.16 29.11 -20.55
CA LYS A 211 -10.70 28.28 -21.65
C LYS A 211 -12.21 28.27 -21.81
N SER A 212 -12.98 28.67 -20.81
CA SER A 212 -14.42 28.90 -21.01
C SER A 212 -14.96 29.91 -19.99
N PRO A 213 -15.54 31.05 -20.42
CA PRO A 213 -16.18 32.01 -19.53
C PRO A 213 -17.40 31.45 -18.78
N GLU A 214 -17.88 30.25 -19.14
CA GLU A 214 -19.02 29.56 -18.54
C GLU A 214 -18.65 28.62 -17.38
N ALA A 215 -17.37 28.26 -17.21
CA ALA A 215 -16.90 27.40 -16.11
C ALA A 215 -16.64 28.23 -14.82
N ARG A 216 -17.66 28.90 -14.30
CA ARG A 216 -17.60 29.74 -13.08
C ARG A 216 -17.99 28.99 -11.80
N THR A 217 -17.89 27.67 -11.73
CA THR A 217 -18.13 26.96 -10.47
C THR A 217 -16.88 27.01 -9.62
N SER A 218 -16.93 27.76 -8.53
CA SER A 218 -15.87 27.91 -7.51
C SER A 218 -15.62 26.65 -6.67
N PHE A 219 -16.14 25.49 -7.12
CA PHE A 219 -16.04 24.21 -6.46
C PHE A 219 -16.16 23.03 -7.44
N ARG A 220 -15.62 21.87 -7.04
CA ARG A 220 -15.75 20.59 -7.77
C ARG A 220 -16.03 19.45 -6.80
N PHE A 221 -16.93 18.53 -7.17
CA PHE A 221 -17.16 17.30 -6.43
C PHE A 221 -16.32 16.14 -6.99
N GLU A 222 -15.75 15.35 -6.09
CA GLU A 222 -15.04 14.12 -6.39
C GLU A 222 -15.55 13.00 -5.49
N ARG A 223 -15.88 11.84 -6.06
CA ARG A 223 -16.16 10.64 -5.27
C ARG A 223 -14.87 9.88 -5.04
N ARG A 224 -14.61 9.50 -3.79
CA ARG A 224 -13.42 8.74 -3.40
C ARG A 224 -13.85 7.53 -2.57
N ALA A 225 -13.37 6.35 -2.97
CA ALA A 225 -13.48 5.16 -2.16
C ALA A 225 -12.49 5.27 -0.97
N GLN A 226 -12.96 4.98 0.23
CA GLN A 226 -12.14 4.99 1.45
C GLN A 226 -11.41 3.65 1.60
N SER A 227 -10.47 3.40 0.69
CA SER A 227 -9.70 2.16 0.66
C SER A 227 -8.22 2.40 0.37
N VAL A 228 -7.35 1.60 0.97
CA VAL A 228 -5.90 1.60 0.71
C VAL A 228 -5.46 0.18 0.40
N ASP A 229 -4.71 -0.02 -0.69
CA ASP A 229 -4.18 -1.32 -1.12
C ASP A 229 -5.21 -2.46 -1.15
N GLY A 230 -6.46 -2.15 -1.54
CA GLY A 230 -7.55 -3.13 -1.61
C GLY A 230 -8.21 -3.48 -0.27
N LEU A 231 -7.89 -2.76 0.80
CA LEU A 231 -8.49 -2.91 2.13
C LEU A 231 -9.36 -1.71 2.50
N ASP A 232 -10.37 -1.98 3.30
CA ASP A 232 -11.17 -0.93 3.90
C ASP A 232 -10.37 -0.07 4.86
N ALA A 233 -10.47 1.24 4.69
CA ALA A 233 -9.77 2.22 5.50
C ALA A 233 -10.72 3.03 6.38
N SER A 234 -11.95 2.56 6.66
CA SER A 234 -12.84 3.20 7.64
C SER A 234 -12.17 3.32 9.03
N PRO A 235 -12.59 4.27 9.88
CA PRO A 235 -11.97 4.45 11.21
C PRO A 235 -11.97 3.18 12.05
N GLU A 236 -13.08 2.42 12.00
CA GLU A 236 -13.22 1.12 12.68
C GLU A 236 -12.21 0.09 12.17
N SER A 237 -12.00 0.03 10.85
CA SER A 237 -11.01 -0.85 10.23
C SER A 237 -9.58 -0.42 10.58
N LEU A 238 -9.29 0.88 10.65
CA LEU A 238 -7.98 1.38 11.06
C LEU A 238 -7.68 1.10 12.53
N GLU A 239 -8.67 1.18 13.41
CA GLU A 239 -8.52 0.77 14.82
C GLU A 239 -8.28 -0.74 14.97
N ARG A 240 -8.94 -1.56 14.15
CA ARG A 240 -8.65 -3.01 14.10
C ARG A 240 -7.23 -3.30 13.61
N LEU A 241 -6.75 -2.56 12.60
CA LEU A 241 -5.38 -2.69 12.11
C LEU A 241 -4.36 -2.28 13.18
N ASP A 242 -4.63 -1.22 13.93
CA ASP A 242 -3.79 -0.81 15.06
C ASP A 242 -3.74 -1.91 16.14
N GLY A 243 -4.92 -2.41 16.56
CA GLY A 243 -5.02 -3.51 17.51
C GLY A 243 -4.26 -4.76 17.03
N TYR A 244 -4.41 -5.13 15.77
CA TYR A 244 -3.69 -6.23 15.14
C TYR A 244 -2.17 -6.04 15.19
N LEU A 245 -1.68 -4.85 14.83
CA LEU A 245 -0.26 -4.50 14.86
C LEU A 245 0.31 -4.57 16.27
N MET A 246 -0.42 -4.02 17.26
CA MET A 246 0.00 -4.00 18.66
C MET A 246 -0.01 -5.39 19.29
N GLU A 247 -1.06 -6.19 19.07
CA GLU A 247 -1.17 -7.57 19.57
C GLU A 247 0.01 -8.44 19.10
N HIS A 248 0.42 -8.25 17.85
CA HIS A 248 1.55 -8.97 17.26
C HIS A 248 2.90 -8.27 17.50
N GLY A 249 2.93 -7.16 18.25
CA GLY A 249 4.13 -6.36 18.48
C GLY A 249 4.86 -5.97 17.19
N PHE A 250 4.11 -5.66 16.14
CA PHE A 250 4.61 -5.35 14.79
C PHE A 250 5.39 -6.50 14.12
N ARG A 251 5.14 -7.75 14.55
CA ARG A 251 5.72 -8.96 13.98
C ARG A 251 4.65 -9.79 13.30
N SER A 252 4.48 -9.55 12.00
CA SER A 252 3.56 -10.33 11.17
C SER A 252 4.03 -10.35 9.73
N VAL A 253 3.69 -11.42 9.00
CA VAL A 253 3.84 -11.50 7.54
C VAL A 253 3.05 -10.42 6.79
N PHE A 254 2.06 -9.79 7.45
CA PHE A 254 1.28 -8.68 6.93
C PHE A 254 1.64 -7.33 7.57
N ALA A 255 2.59 -7.28 8.51
CA ALA A 255 2.93 -6.03 9.22
C ALA A 255 3.28 -4.87 8.28
N PRO A 256 4.08 -5.04 7.20
CA PRO A 256 4.37 -3.94 6.28
C PRO A 256 3.12 -3.40 5.57
N GLN A 257 2.22 -4.29 5.13
CA GLN A 257 0.98 -3.89 4.48
C GLN A 257 0.04 -3.20 5.48
N ALA A 258 -0.11 -3.77 6.68
CA ALA A 258 -0.94 -3.20 7.74
C ALA A 258 -0.46 -1.82 8.17
N LEU A 259 0.86 -1.64 8.39
CA LEU A 259 1.46 -0.34 8.68
C LEU A 259 1.22 0.66 7.55
N SER A 260 1.36 0.25 6.30
CA SER A 260 1.17 1.12 5.15
C SER A 260 -0.29 1.57 4.97
N VAL A 261 -1.25 0.66 5.21
CA VAL A 261 -2.69 0.97 5.20
C VAL A 261 -3.05 1.87 6.39
N TRP A 262 -2.55 1.56 7.58
CA TRP A 262 -2.81 2.34 8.79
C TRP A 262 -2.28 3.78 8.67
N ARG A 263 -1.04 3.96 8.17
CA ARG A 263 -0.44 5.29 7.93
C ARG A 263 -1.21 6.12 6.93
N ARG A 264 -1.61 5.53 5.79
CA ARG A 264 -2.34 6.26 4.73
C ARG A 264 -3.82 6.43 5.03
N GLY A 265 -4.42 5.51 5.78
CA GLY A 265 -5.85 5.49 6.07
C GLY A 265 -6.32 6.70 6.88
N TRP A 266 -5.58 7.08 7.93
CA TRP A 266 -5.94 8.26 8.73
C TRP A 266 -5.90 9.56 7.91
N LEU A 267 -5.01 9.65 6.91
CA LEU A 267 -4.98 10.77 5.97
C LEU A 267 -6.20 10.81 5.05
N LEU A 268 -6.74 9.65 4.63
CA LEU A 268 -7.96 9.61 3.81
C LEU A 268 -9.20 10.10 4.56
N TRP A 269 -9.18 9.96 5.88
CA TRP A 269 -10.18 10.54 6.76
C TRP A 269 -9.82 11.96 7.21
N TRP A 270 -8.72 12.55 6.80
CA TRP A 270 -8.31 13.87 7.29
C TRP A 270 -8.09 13.96 8.81
N ASP A 271 -7.77 12.85 9.47
CA ASP A 271 -7.31 12.85 10.87
C ASP A 271 -5.78 13.04 10.89
N SER A 272 -5.35 14.31 10.85
CA SER A 272 -3.94 14.67 10.67
C SER A 272 -3.08 14.28 11.88
N ASP A 273 -3.64 14.28 13.09
CA ASP A 273 -2.90 13.94 14.30
C ASP A 273 -2.73 12.42 14.46
N ARG A 274 -3.78 11.61 14.21
CA ARG A 274 -3.62 10.14 14.14
C ARG A 274 -2.71 9.72 12.98
N ALA A 275 -2.79 10.41 11.84
CA ALA A 275 -1.88 10.17 10.73
C ALA A 275 -0.43 10.49 11.10
N LEU A 276 -0.18 11.60 11.80
CA LEU A 276 1.15 11.97 12.26
C LEU A 276 1.68 10.97 13.29
N GLU A 277 0.83 10.49 14.20
CA GLU A 277 1.18 9.42 15.13
C GLU A 277 1.60 8.14 14.38
N ALA A 278 0.79 7.71 13.41
CA ALA A 278 1.09 6.52 12.62
C ALA A 278 2.37 6.65 11.78
N ALA A 279 2.61 7.83 11.21
CA ALA A 279 3.80 8.12 10.42
C ALA A 279 5.06 8.23 11.30
N SER A 280 4.95 8.85 12.49
CA SER A 280 6.06 9.02 13.44
C SER A 280 6.36 7.79 14.28
N LEU A 281 5.52 6.75 14.21
CA LEU A 281 5.70 5.53 14.97
C LEU A 281 7.07 4.91 14.73
N ARG A 282 7.84 4.79 15.81
CA ARG A 282 9.11 4.07 15.85
C ARG A 282 9.02 2.90 16.82
N VAL A 283 9.43 1.73 16.35
CA VAL A 283 9.62 0.55 17.20
C VAL A 283 11.00 0.01 16.90
N ARG A 284 11.92 0.12 17.88
CA ARG A 284 13.34 -0.18 17.69
C ARG A 284 13.55 -1.56 17.05
N GLY A 285 14.23 -1.57 15.89
CA GLY A 285 14.52 -2.78 15.12
C GLY A 285 13.31 -3.46 14.45
N ARG A 286 12.15 -2.79 14.39
CA ARG A 286 10.92 -3.35 13.78
C ARG A 286 10.22 -2.36 12.84
N VAL A 287 10.05 -1.12 13.29
CA VAL A 287 9.31 -0.09 12.55
C VAL A 287 10.17 1.16 12.49
N VAL A 288 10.48 1.57 11.27
CA VAL A 288 11.11 2.86 10.97
C VAL A 288 9.99 3.88 10.72
N PRO A 289 10.08 5.10 11.26
CA PRO A 289 9.16 6.17 10.93
C PRO A 289 9.06 6.42 9.42
N ASP A 290 7.86 6.75 8.95
CA ASP A 290 7.69 7.34 7.62
C ASP A 290 8.04 8.83 7.72
N TYR A 291 9.34 9.13 7.67
CA TYR A 291 9.86 10.48 7.89
C TYR A 291 9.27 11.50 6.92
N LEU A 292 9.13 11.16 5.63
CA LEU A 292 8.61 12.09 4.63
C LEU A 292 7.15 12.43 4.90
N THR A 293 6.31 11.44 5.18
CA THR A 293 4.90 11.69 5.53
C THR A 293 4.78 12.46 6.84
N ALA A 294 5.53 12.07 7.87
CA ALA A 294 5.48 12.74 9.17
C ALA A 294 5.94 14.21 9.08
N LEU A 295 7.05 14.48 8.41
CA LEU A 295 7.56 15.84 8.21
C LEU A 295 6.64 16.69 7.33
N ALA A 296 6.02 16.09 6.31
CA ALA A 296 5.02 16.78 5.50
C ALA A 296 3.77 17.19 6.30
N LEU A 297 3.37 16.38 7.29
CA LEU A 297 2.26 16.68 8.20
C LEU A 297 2.61 17.70 9.30
N ILE A 298 3.88 17.76 9.73
CA ILE A 298 4.40 18.73 10.71
C ILE A 298 4.61 20.11 10.09
N ARG A 299 5.20 20.17 8.88
CA ARG A 299 4.96 21.27 7.93
C ARG A 299 3.45 21.27 7.62
N ALA A 300 2.83 22.11 6.81
CA ALA A 300 1.35 22.02 6.60
C ALA A 300 0.44 22.25 7.82
N GLY A 301 0.44 21.43 8.88
CA GLY A 301 -0.53 21.53 9.96
C GLY A 301 -0.18 22.49 11.11
N PRO A 302 -0.99 22.53 12.17
CA PRO A 302 -0.91 23.54 13.22
C PRO A 302 0.44 23.60 13.96
N LEU A 303 0.84 24.79 14.38
CA LEU A 303 2.07 25.08 15.11
C LEU A 303 1.89 24.87 16.61
N THR A 304 1.68 23.62 17.00
CA THR A 304 1.46 23.24 18.41
C THR A 304 2.73 22.70 19.07
N THR A 305 2.80 22.81 20.40
CA THR A 305 3.87 22.22 21.22
C THR A 305 3.97 20.70 21.04
N GLN A 306 2.82 20.02 20.88
CA GLN A 306 2.78 18.58 20.65
C GLN A 306 3.46 18.19 19.33
N ARG A 307 3.23 18.95 18.24
CA ARG A 307 3.86 18.70 16.94
C ARG A 307 5.35 19.02 16.96
N PHE A 308 5.75 20.06 17.68
CA PHE A 308 7.17 20.33 17.93
C PHE A 308 7.86 19.18 18.68
N ALA A 309 7.25 18.68 19.76
CA ALA A 309 7.79 17.53 20.50
C ALA A 309 7.89 16.27 19.61
N ARG A 310 6.93 16.05 18.70
CA ARG A 310 7.01 14.96 17.71
C ARG A 310 8.15 15.17 16.70
N LEU A 311 8.39 16.40 16.25
CA LEU A 311 9.54 16.74 15.41
C LEU A 311 10.87 16.46 16.10
N GLU A 312 10.99 16.82 17.38
CA GLU A 312 12.18 16.53 18.19
C GLU A 312 12.43 15.02 18.32
N ALA A 313 11.38 14.23 18.62
CA ALA A 313 11.48 12.78 18.70
C ALA A 313 11.90 12.14 17.36
N LEU A 314 11.41 12.67 16.23
CA LEU A 314 11.84 12.23 14.89
C LEU A 314 13.29 12.58 14.62
N HIS A 315 13.74 13.77 15.02
CA HIS A 315 15.13 14.20 14.89
C HIS A 315 16.07 13.28 15.69
N GLU A 316 15.75 13.01 16.96
CA GLU A 316 16.53 12.09 17.80
C GLU A 316 16.57 10.67 17.20
N ALA A 317 15.44 10.21 16.65
CA ALA A 317 15.37 8.93 15.96
C ALA A 317 16.29 8.86 14.73
N ALA A 318 16.21 9.86 13.85
CA ALA A 318 17.02 9.92 12.65
C ALA A 318 18.53 10.04 12.97
N ALA A 319 18.88 10.79 14.02
CA ALA A 319 20.26 10.91 14.50
C ALA A 319 20.79 9.58 15.06
N ALA A 320 19.99 8.85 15.85
CA ALA A 320 20.37 7.56 16.43
C ALA A 320 20.54 6.45 15.39
N ASP A 321 19.73 6.46 14.33
CA ASP A 321 19.77 5.44 13.27
C ASP A 321 20.90 5.68 12.25
N SER A 322 21.82 6.62 12.53
CA SER A 322 22.98 6.99 11.67
C SER A 322 22.58 7.32 10.23
N ALA A 323 21.38 7.86 10.00
CA ALA A 323 20.69 7.84 8.72
C ALA A 323 21.54 8.43 7.56
N GLY A 324 22.28 7.56 6.88
CA GLY A 324 22.17 7.44 5.44
C GLY A 324 20.82 6.79 5.18
N PHE A 325 19.91 7.53 4.56
CA PHE A 325 18.70 6.91 4.03
C PHE A 325 19.12 5.98 2.88
N GLU A 326 18.28 5.00 2.54
CA GLU A 326 18.62 3.90 1.61
C GLU A 326 19.27 4.41 0.30
N ASP A 327 18.92 5.62 -0.13
CA ASP A 327 19.55 6.31 -1.24
C ASP A 327 19.79 7.82 -0.96
N VAL A 328 20.66 8.42 -1.78
CA VAL A 328 21.07 9.83 -1.68
C VAL A 328 19.91 10.80 -1.91
N ASN A 329 18.97 10.49 -2.79
CA ASN A 329 17.82 11.36 -3.09
C ASN A 329 16.82 11.37 -1.93
N THR A 330 16.50 10.21 -1.39
CA THR A 330 15.66 10.08 -0.19
C THR A 330 16.33 10.78 1.00
N SER A 331 17.66 10.69 1.10
CA SER A 331 18.41 11.43 2.13
C SER A 331 18.26 12.93 2.00
N GLN A 332 18.45 13.47 0.79
CA GLN A 332 18.25 14.88 0.52
C GLN A 332 16.82 15.32 0.89
N LEU A 333 15.80 14.61 0.40
CA LEU A 333 14.40 14.96 0.65
C LEU A 333 14.07 14.98 2.14
N CYS A 334 14.56 14.01 2.91
CA CYS A 334 14.35 13.98 4.35
C CYS A 334 15.08 15.12 5.06
N PHE A 335 16.34 15.39 4.72
CA PHE A 335 17.11 16.48 5.33
C PHE A 335 16.50 17.86 5.03
N GLU A 336 16.08 18.10 3.79
CA GLU A 336 15.35 19.32 3.40
C GLU A 336 14.02 19.43 4.16
N ALA A 337 13.28 18.33 4.29
CA ALA A 337 12.02 18.31 5.02
C ALA A 337 12.22 18.57 6.52
N PHE A 338 13.28 18.04 7.15
CA PHE A 338 13.63 18.35 8.54
C PHE A 338 13.97 19.83 8.70
N SER A 339 14.80 20.38 7.81
CA SER A 339 15.15 21.79 7.83
C SER A 339 13.90 22.68 7.76
N ALA A 340 13.04 22.43 6.76
CA ALA A 340 11.80 23.17 6.57
C ALA A 340 10.84 23.03 7.78
N ALA A 341 10.78 21.85 8.40
CA ALA A 341 9.96 21.63 9.58
C ALA A 341 10.48 22.43 10.79
N PHE A 342 11.79 22.39 11.08
CA PHE A 342 12.37 23.16 12.19
C PHE A 342 12.29 24.68 11.97
N ALA A 343 12.50 25.15 10.74
CA ALA A 343 12.38 26.56 10.38
C ALA A 343 10.97 27.11 10.64
N ARG A 344 9.94 26.29 10.41
CA ARG A 344 8.53 26.63 10.70
C ARG A 344 8.24 26.79 12.21
N PHE A 345 9.07 26.20 13.07
CA PHE A 345 9.01 26.36 14.52
C PHE A 345 10.07 27.36 15.04
N ASP A 346 10.66 28.18 14.17
CA ASP A 346 11.70 29.16 14.51
C ASP A 346 12.95 28.55 15.18
N ASP A 347 13.24 27.27 14.94
CA ASP A 347 14.45 26.59 15.41
C ASP A 347 15.53 26.63 14.33
N GLU A 348 16.10 27.82 14.13
CA GLU A 348 17.09 28.06 13.08
C GLU A 348 18.35 27.20 13.25
N ALA A 349 18.77 26.94 14.49
CA ALA A 349 19.95 26.14 14.79
C ALA A 349 19.80 24.71 14.25
N ARG A 350 18.68 24.05 14.54
CA ARG A 350 18.41 22.70 14.01
C ARG A 350 18.09 22.70 12.52
N ALA A 351 17.44 23.74 12.01
CA ALA A 351 17.20 23.88 10.56
C ALA A 351 18.53 23.91 9.78
N ARG A 352 19.49 24.74 10.22
CA ARG A 352 20.84 24.82 9.63
C ARG A 352 21.64 23.52 9.79
N TYR A 353 21.51 22.83 10.92
CA TYR A 353 22.13 21.51 11.10
C TYR A 353 21.73 20.53 9.99
N TRP A 354 20.44 20.43 9.68
CA TRP A 354 19.95 19.53 8.63
C TRP A 354 20.31 20.01 7.22
N LEU A 355 20.38 21.32 6.98
CA LEU A 355 20.88 21.86 5.70
C LEU A 355 22.34 21.50 5.44
N GLY A 356 23.20 21.63 6.46
CA GLY A 356 24.61 21.23 6.35
C GLY A 356 24.78 19.74 6.03
N ARG A 357 23.81 18.88 6.40
CA ARG A 357 23.80 17.47 6.00
C ARG A 357 23.50 17.29 4.51
N VAL A 358 22.72 18.18 3.89
CA VAL A 358 22.49 18.16 2.44
C VAL A 358 23.75 18.59 1.69
N GLU A 359 24.47 19.61 2.17
CA GLU A 359 25.74 20.05 1.58
C GLU A 359 26.78 18.92 1.54
N ASN A 360 26.80 18.08 2.58
CA ASN A 360 27.67 16.89 2.63
C ASN A 360 27.29 15.79 1.63
N LEU A 361 26.16 15.90 0.92
CA LEU A 361 25.81 15.01 -0.20
C LEU A 361 26.46 15.46 -1.51
N TRP A 362 27.17 16.59 -1.57
CA TRP A 362 27.93 17.02 -2.75
C TRP A 362 29.20 16.16 -2.96
N PRO A 363 29.59 15.76 -4.19
CA PRO A 363 28.95 16.01 -5.50
C PRO A 363 27.97 14.91 -5.92
N LEU A 364 27.46 14.11 -4.99
CA LEU A 364 26.52 13.01 -5.31
C LEU A 364 25.14 13.52 -5.75
N ASN A 365 24.91 14.84 -5.70
CA ASN A 365 23.68 15.49 -6.15
C ASN A 365 23.91 16.94 -6.59
N ASP A 366 23.48 17.29 -7.80
CA ASP A 366 23.75 18.58 -8.46
C ASP A 366 22.76 19.72 -8.08
N LYS A 367 21.80 19.48 -7.17
CA LYS A 367 20.76 20.46 -6.85
C LYS A 367 21.20 21.43 -5.75
N LYS A 368 21.24 22.72 -6.09
CA LYS A 368 21.39 23.83 -5.12
C LYS A 368 20.19 23.81 -4.17
N VAL A 369 20.47 23.75 -2.87
CA VAL A 369 19.47 23.74 -1.80
C VAL A 369 19.11 25.19 -1.46
N GLU A 370 17.82 25.49 -1.44
CA GLU A 370 17.32 26.79 -1.00
C GLU A 370 16.68 26.67 0.38
N VAL A 371 17.09 27.54 1.29
CA VAL A 371 16.50 27.64 2.62
C VAL A 371 15.18 28.37 2.48
N THR A 372 14.06 27.67 2.71
CA THR A 372 12.76 28.33 2.81
C THR A 372 12.77 29.22 4.06
N PRO A 373 12.39 30.51 3.95
CA PRO A 373 12.51 31.46 5.05
C PRO A 373 11.70 31.07 6.29
N LEU A 374 12.19 31.55 7.44
CA LEU A 374 11.61 31.38 8.77
C LEU A 374 10.19 32.00 8.82
N GLU A 375 9.18 31.20 9.17
CA GLU A 375 7.83 31.72 9.41
C GLU A 375 7.67 31.98 10.92
N ALA A 376 7.73 33.26 11.32
CA ALA A 376 7.71 33.66 12.73
C ALA A 376 6.30 33.64 13.37
N LEU A 377 5.23 33.53 12.56
CA LEU A 377 3.87 33.69 13.04
C LEU A 377 3.23 32.36 13.47
N ARG A 378 2.76 32.29 14.73
CA ARG A 378 2.25 31.06 15.37
C ARG A 378 0.77 31.10 15.77
N ASP A 379 0.07 32.20 15.50
CA ASP A 379 -1.28 32.51 16.01
C ASP A 379 -2.33 32.67 14.90
N GLY A 380 -2.04 32.22 13.68
CA GLY A 380 -2.97 32.29 12.57
C GLY A 380 -4.27 31.52 12.83
N SER A 381 -5.41 32.05 12.39
CA SER A 381 -6.71 31.38 12.54
C SER A 381 -7.64 31.58 11.34
N VAL A 382 -8.45 30.55 11.08
CA VAL A 382 -9.51 30.58 10.06
C VAL A 382 -10.79 30.06 10.71
N SER A 383 -11.88 30.82 10.63
CA SER A 383 -13.18 30.42 11.17
C SER A 383 -14.32 30.67 10.18
N GLY A 384 -15.41 29.92 10.31
CA GLY A 384 -16.57 30.09 9.44
C GLY A 384 -17.76 29.29 9.92
N THR A 385 -18.83 29.33 9.12
CA THR A 385 -20.07 28.59 9.38
C THR A 385 -20.41 27.76 8.15
N LEU A 386 -20.76 26.48 8.33
CA LEU A 386 -21.19 25.56 7.28
C LEU A 386 -22.64 25.09 7.53
N LEU A 387 -23.50 25.32 6.55
CA LEU A 387 -24.91 24.94 6.61
C LEU A 387 -25.32 24.07 5.42
N ILE A 388 -26.13 23.04 5.67
CA ILE A 388 -26.84 22.25 4.65
C ILE A 388 -28.33 22.58 4.71
N ASP A 389 -28.90 23.02 3.60
CA ASP A 389 -30.31 23.41 3.47
C ASP A 389 -30.77 24.40 4.57
N GLY A 390 -29.86 25.27 5.00
CA GLY A 390 -30.10 26.25 6.07
C GLY A 390 -30.01 25.71 7.49
N ARG A 391 -29.56 24.47 7.70
CA ARG A 391 -29.31 23.87 9.01
C ARG A 391 -27.82 23.62 9.25
N PRO A 392 -27.35 23.61 10.51
CA PRO A 392 -25.97 23.23 10.86
C PRO A 392 -25.53 21.92 10.22
N ALA A 393 -24.36 21.91 9.60
CA ALA A 393 -23.81 20.77 8.86
C ALA A 393 -22.83 19.92 9.69
N SER A 394 -23.20 19.54 10.91
CA SER A 394 -22.31 18.88 11.87
C SER A 394 -21.76 17.51 11.44
N SER A 395 -22.35 16.87 10.42
CA SER A 395 -21.86 15.60 9.85
C SER A 395 -20.88 15.78 8.69
N VAL A 396 -20.62 17.00 8.25
CA VAL A 396 -19.66 17.28 7.17
C VAL A 396 -18.32 17.64 7.79
N ARG A 397 -17.27 16.93 7.40
CA ARG A 397 -15.91 17.27 7.81
C ARG A 397 -15.39 18.39 6.93
N VAL A 398 -14.85 19.44 7.54
CA VAL A 398 -14.20 20.56 6.87
C VAL A 398 -12.69 20.36 7.00
N GLY A 399 -12.00 20.23 5.87
CA GLY A 399 -10.55 20.13 5.81
C GLY A 399 -9.93 21.44 5.32
N LEU A 400 -8.90 21.91 6.01
CA LEU A 400 -8.06 23.02 5.60
C LEU A 400 -6.76 22.47 5.00
N PHE A 401 -6.42 22.90 3.79
CA PHE A 401 -5.27 22.41 3.05
C PHE A 401 -4.31 23.56 2.76
N LEU A 402 -3.01 23.36 3.03
CA LEU A 402 -1.95 24.30 2.69
C LEU A 402 -1.47 24.07 1.25
N GLU A 403 -1.35 25.15 0.47
CA GLU A 403 -0.70 25.14 -0.83
C GLU A 403 0.83 25.12 -0.64
N LEU A 404 1.46 24.01 -1.00
CA LEU A 404 2.90 23.83 -1.00
C LEU A 404 3.44 23.95 -2.43
N PHE A 405 4.09 25.06 -2.75
CA PHE A 405 4.75 25.25 -4.03
C PHE A 405 6.16 24.67 -3.99
N SER A 406 6.50 23.85 -4.99
CA SER A 406 7.86 23.36 -5.19
C SER A 406 8.46 24.03 -6.42
N GLU A 407 9.48 24.86 -6.22
CA GLU A 407 10.21 25.50 -7.33
C GLU A 407 10.84 24.46 -8.26
N ALA A 408 11.47 23.43 -7.68
CA ALA A 408 12.17 22.38 -8.41
C ALA A 408 11.27 21.59 -9.37
N SER A 409 9.99 21.40 -9.03
CA SER A 409 9.03 20.68 -9.87
C SER A 409 8.06 21.60 -10.61
N LYS A 410 8.04 22.90 -10.28
CA LYS A 410 7.02 23.88 -10.70
C LYS A 410 5.60 23.36 -10.50
N LYS A 411 5.38 22.57 -9.45
CA LYS A 411 4.08 21.99 -9.10
C LYS A 411 3.64 22.49 -7.73
N THR A 412 2.36 22.84 -7.64
CA THR A 412 1.68 23.06 -6.37
C THR A 412 1.12 21.72 -5.90
N THR A 413 1.48 21.36 -4.68
CA THR A 413 0.92 20.21 -3.96
C THR A 413 0.07 20.74 -2.82
N PHE A 414 -0.92 19.96 -2.39
CA PHE A 414 -1.80 20.33 -1.29
C PHE A 414 -1.61 19.35 -0.17
N ALA A 415 -1.32 19.87 1.02
CA ALA A 415 -1.16 19.06 2.22
C ALA A 415 -2.25 19.41 3.21
N LEU A 416 -2.86 18.40 3.80
CA LEU A 416 -3.83 18.58 4.87
C LEU A 416 -3.14 19.29 6.04
N SER A 417 -3.67 20.46 6.39
CA SER A 417 -3.23 21.21 7.56
C SER A 417 -3.98 20.71 8.79
N SER A 418 -5.30 20.88 8.80
CA SER A 418 -6.18 20.50 9.90
C SER A 418 -7.57 20.14 9.36
N SER A 419 -8.38 19.45 10.17
CA SER A 419 -9.78 19.22 9.87
C SER A 419 -10.65 19.36 11.13
N ALA A 420 -11.92 19.71 10.94
CA ALA A 420 -12.88 19.88 12.01
C ALA A 420 -14.29 19.47 11.54
N PHE A 421 -15.13 19.07 12.48
CA PHE A 421 -16.57 19.05 12.27
C PHE A 421 -17.18 20.35 12.77
N PRO A 422 -18.14 20.94 12.03
CA PRO A 422 -18.93 22.04 12.55
C PRO A 422 -19.66 21.64 13.83
N ASP A 423 -19.78 22.59 14.75
CA ASP A 423 -20.49 22.39 16.01
C ASP A 423 -22.03 22.38 15.83
N SER A 424 -22.78 22.44 16.94
CA SER A 424 -24.24 22.48 16.90
C SER A 424 -24.84 23.75 16.26
N ALA A 425 -24.07 24.84 16.18
CA ALA A 425 -24.45 26.07 15.46
C ALA A 425 -24.01 26.03 13.98
N GLY A 426 -23.16 25.07 13.61
CA GLY A 426 -22.57 24.94 12.29
C GLY A 426 -21.26 25.71 12.16
N ASP A 427 -20.71 26.19 13.28
CA ASP A 427 -19.46 26.93 13.31
C ASP A 427 -18.26 25.98 13.34
N PHE A 428 -17.17 26.36 12.66
CA PHE A 428 -15.90 25.65 12.67
C PHE A 428 -14.75 26.66 12.79
N SER A 429 -13.63 26.23 13.37
CA SER A 429 -12.41 27.02 13.48
C SER A 429 -11.15 26.16 13.34
N PHE A 430 -10.09 26.80 12.87
CA PHE A 430 -8.73 26.29 12.80
C PHE A 430 -7.81 27.33 13.43
N GLU A 431 -6.91 26.89 14.30
CA GLU A 431 -6.05 27.76 15.11
C GLU A 431 -4.58 27.33 15.00
N ASN A 432 -3.68 28.21 15.44
CA ASN A 432 -2.23 28.03 15.39
C ASN A 432 -1.71 27.75 13.97
N LEU A 433 -2.30 28.41 12.97
CA LEU A 433 -1.89 28.26 11.58
C LEU A 433 -0.62 29.06 11.32
N GLY A 434 0.31 28.46 10.57
CA GLY A 434 1.46 29.18 10.03
C GLY A 434 1.06 30.08 8.86
N LEU A 435 2.01 30.90 8.41
CA LEU A 435 1.82 31.71 7.21
C LEU A 435 1.57 30.83 5.98
N GLY A 436 0.87 31.37 4.98
CA GLY A 436 0.70 30.71 3.71
C GLY A 436 -0.68 30.84 3.09
N ARG A 437 -0.87 30.10 2.00
CA ARG A 437 -2.09 30.08 1.21
C ARG A 437 -2.81 28.76 1.43
N TYR A 438 -4.07 28.84 1.79
CA TYR A 438 -4.90 27.72 2.17
C TYR A 438 -6.17 27.65 1.30
N HIS A 439 -6.78 26.48 1.23
CA HIS A 439 -8.13 26.31 0.71
C HIS A 439 -8.92 25.32 1.56
N LEU A 440 -10.24 25.32 1.41
CA LEU A 440 -11.12 24.38 2.08
C LEU A 440 -11.52 23.23 1.14
N GLU A 441 -11.61 22.04 1.72
CA GLU A 441 -12.33 20.91 1.13
C GLU A 441 -13.37 20.41 2.12
N LEU A 442 -14.49 19.89 1.62
CA LEU A 442 -15.56 19.32 2.44
C LEU A 442 -15.65 17.83 2.16
N GLN A 443 -15.75 16.99 3.19
CA GLN A 443 -15.89 15.54 3.07
C GLN A 443 -17.15 15.07 3.81
N ALA A 444 -18.04 14.36 3.10
CA ALA A 444 -19.22 13.74 3.70
C ALA A 444 -19.74 12.59 2.83
N SER A 445 -20.87 11.99 3.24
CA SER A 445 -21.54 10.99 2.41
C SER A 445 -22.06 11.63 1.10
N PRO A 446 -22.18 10.86 0.00
CA PRO A 446 -22.66 11.38 -1.29
C PRO A 446 -24.05 12.01 -1.26
N GLU A 447 -24.91 11.60 -0.32
CA GLU A 447 -26.27 12.14 -0.15
C GLU A 447 -26.26 13.52 0.52
N GLN A 448 -25.25 13.78 1.35
CA GLN A 448 -25.08 15.05 2.06
C GLN A 448 -24.38 16.09 1.18
N LEU A 449 -23.30 15.69 0.50
CA LEU A 449 -22.48 16.58 -0.32
C LEU A 449 -22.92 16.54 -1.79
N ARG A 450 -24.04 17.21 -2.09
CA ARG A 450 -24.60 17.33 -3.44
C ARG A 450 -25.29 18.67 -3.66
N GLY A 451 -25.57 18.99 -4.92
CA GLY A 451 -26.24 20.24 -5.29
C GLY A 451 -25.24 21.37 -5.45
N ASN A 452 -25.56 22.55 -4.92
CA ASN A 452 -24.77 23.76 -5.12
C ASN A 452 -24.15 24.27 -3.83
N ILE A 453 -22.95 24.82 -3.94
CA ILE A 453 -22.23 25.43 -2.82
C ILE A 453 -22.13 26.93 -3.05
N PHE A 454 -22.68 27.71 -2.14
CA PHE A 454 -22.59 29.16 -2.11
C PHE A 454 -21.63 29.60 -1.01
N GLY A 455 -20.99 30.76 -1.19
CA GLY A 455 -20.04 31.28 -0.20
C GLY A 455 -18.68 30.57 -0.19
N SER A 456 -18.32 29.85 -1.26
CA SER A 456 -16.99 29.25 -1.41
C SER A 456 -15.90 30.34 -1.26
N PRO A 457 -14.96 30.20 -0.30
CA PRO A 457 -13.99 31.25 0.02
C PRO A 457 -12.86 31.36 -1.01
N GLY A 458 -12.64 30.31 -1.82
CA GLY A 458 -11.47 30.22 -2.69
C GLY A 458 -10.18 30.09 -1.89
N VAL A 459 -9.16 30.88 -2.27
CA VAL A 459 -7.86 30.88 -1.58
C VAL A 459 -7.91 31.81 -0.38
N ILE A 460 -7.54 31.28 0.79
CA ILE A 460 -7.45 31.96 2.07
C ILE A 460 -5.97 32.23 2.35
N THR A 461 -5.58 33.47 2.57
CA THR A 461 -4.17 33.81 2.85
C THR A 461 -4.03 34.17 4.32
N ILE A 462 -3.09 33.52 5.01
CA ILE A 462 -2.60 33.95 6.33
C ILE A 462 -1.26 34.64 6.11
N SER A 463 -1.18 35.90 6.48
CA SER A 463 0.01 36.75 6.35
C SER A 463 0.33 37.43 7.68
N GLU A 464 1.48 38.10 7.76
CA GLU A 464 1.83 38.95 8.91
C GLU A 464 0.82 40.06 9.18
N THR A 465 0.11 40.51 8.14
CA THR A 465 -0.89 41.58 8.22
C THR A 465 -2.32 41.09 8.45
N GLU A 466 -2.60 39.83 8.13
CA GLU A 466 -3.93 39.21 8.25
C GLU A 466 -3.78 37.82 8.87
N THR A 467 -3.80 37.79 10.20
CA THR A 467 -3.57 36.57 10.99
C THR A 467 -4.87 35.83 11.30
N SER A 468 -6.02 36.51 11.31
CA SER A 468 -7.33 35.91 11.63
C SER A 468 -8.33 36.18 10.52
N VAL A 469 -8.77 35.12 9.83
CA VAL A 469 -9.73 35.20 8.73
C VAL A 469 -11.07 34.61 9.13
N ARG A 470 -12.13 35.41 9.10
CA ARG A 470 -13.51 34.95 9.26
C ARG A 470 -14.21 34.84 7.92
N LEU A 471 -14.58 33.62 7.54
CA LEU A 471 -15.22 33.31 6.27
C LEU A 471 -16.70 33.68 6.28
N LYS A 472 -17.22 33.99 5.09
CA LYS A 472 -18.67 34.08 4.87
C LYS A 472 -19.31 32.70 5.06
N PRO A 473 -20.59 32.63 5.49
CA PRO A 473 -21.26 31.34 5.62
C PRO A 473 -21.24 30.54 4.32
N ILE A 474 -20.82 29.28 4.42
CA ILE A 474 -20.81 28.33 3.31
C ILE A 474 -22.15 27.59 3.34
N LEU A 475 -22.88 27.65 2.25
CA LEU A 475 -24.23 27.10 2.15
C LEU A 475 -24.27 26.00 1.09
N ILE A 476 -24.61 24.78 1.50
CA ILE A 476 -24.89 23.67 0.60
C ILE A 476 -26.40 23.60 0.42
N ASP A 477 -26.90 23.92 -0.79
CA ASP A 477 -28.29 23.67 -1.16
C ASP A 477 -28.35 22.39 -1.99
N ARG A 478 -28.96 21.35 -1.40
CA ARG A 478 -29.07 20.03 -2.04
C ARG A 478 -30.17 19.97 -3.09
N ARG A 479 -31.01 21.02 -3.21
CA ARG A 479 -32.04 21.06 -4.24
C ARG A 479 -31.36 21.24 -5.61
N PRO A 480 -31.78 20.48 -6.63
CA PRO A 480 -31.35 20.77 -7.98
C PRO A 480 -31.76 22.20 -8.31
N LEU A 481 -30.86 22.97 -8.91
CA LEU A 481 -31.24 24.29 -9.41
C LEU A 481 -32.39 24.08 -10.41
N PRO A 482 -33.54 24.76 -10.24
CA PRO A 482 -34.54 24.78 -11.29
C PRO A 482 -33.83 25.27 -12.55
N GLY A 483 -34.01 24.54 -13.66
CA GLY A 483 -33.20 24.64 -14.88
C GLY A 483 -32.64 26.04 -15.13
N PHE A 484 -31.31 26.13 -15.22
CA PHE A 484 -30.61 27.35 -15.59
C PHE A 484 -31.03 27.79 -17.00
N GLU A 485 -32.06 28.61 -17.08
CA GLU A 485 -32.18 29.67 -18.08
C GLU A 485 -32.24 31.01 -17.34
N GLY A 486 -31.06 31.63 -17.18
CA GLY A 486 -30.93 33.07 -16.88
C GLY A 486 -30.47 33.46 -15.47
N GLU A 487 -29.52 34.40 -15.40
CA GLU A 487 -29.01 35.07 -14.19
C GLU A 487 -30.10 35.69 -13.30
N ALA A 488 -31.28 35.96 -13.86
CA ALA A 488 -32.43 36.50 -13.14
C ALA A 488 -32.97 35.52 -12.08
N ALA A 489 -32.97 34.21 -12.32
CA ALA A 489 -33.52 33.22 -11.39
C ALA A 489 -32.66 33.04 -10.12
N VAL A 490 -31.33 33.17 -10.26
CA VAL A 490 -30.40 33.13 -9.12
C VAL A 490 -30.54 34.40 -8.27
N GLN A 491 -30.67 35.57 -8.91
CA GLN A 491 -30.92 36.84 -8.22
C GLN A 491 -32.28 36.86 -7.52
N ASP A 492 -33.35 36.33 -8.14
CA ASP A 492 -34.68 36.27 -7.54
C ASP A 492 -34.76 35.24 -6.40
N TRP A 493 -34.05 34.12 -6.49
CA TRP A 493 -33.95 33.16 -5.39
C TRP A 493 -33.17 33.73 -4.19
N LEU A 494 -32.07 34.46 -4.45
CA LEU A 494 -31.33 35.18 -3.41
C LEU A 494 -32.19 36.28 -2.76
N ARG A 495 -33.00 37.01 -3.53
CA ARG A 495 -33.94 38.03 -3.02
C ARG A 495 -35.06 37.43 -2.16
N PHE A 496 -35.65 36.31 -2.61
CA PHE A 496 -36.70 35.61 -1.87
C PHE A 496 -36.21 35.10 -0.51
N ARG A 497 -34.97 34.60 -0.43
CA ARG A 497 -34.39 34.09 0.82
C ARG A 497 -33.97 35.20 1.81
N HIS A 498 -33.66 36.39 1.32
CA HIS A 498 -33.29 37.55 2.15
C HIS A 498 -34.47 38.48 2.49
N GLY A 499 -35.72 38.02 2.32
CA GLY A 499 -36.91 38.73 2.79
C GLY A 499 -37.36 39.91 1.91
N ALA A 500 -36.85 40.02 0.68
CA ALA A 500 -37.37 40.98 -0.28
C ALA A 500 -38.55 40.34 -1.04
N LEU A 501 -39.76 40.87 -0.86
CA LEU A 501 -40.94 40.47 -1.62
C LEU A 501 -40.68 40.64 -3.14
N PRO A 502 -41.03 39.66 -3.98
CA PRO A 502 -40.88 39.81 -5.43
C PRO A 502 -41.80 40.94 -5.93
N ALA A 503 -41.26 41.82 -6.77
CA ALA A 503 -42.05 42.85 -7.44
C ALA A 503 -43.10 42.19 -8.33
N LEU A 504 -44.38 42.53 -8.12
CA LEU A 504 -45.47 42.05 -8.95
C LEU A 504 -45.23 42.39 -10.43
N PRO A 505 -45.50 41.46 -11.36
CA PRO A 505 -45.33 41.73 -12.78
C PRO A 505 -46.34 42.81 -13.21
N ARG A 506 -45.84 43.86 -13.88
CA ARG A 506 -46.69 44.87 -14.50
C ARG A 506 -47.57 44.22 -15.58
N PRO A 507 -48.85 44.62 -15.71
CA PRO A 507 -49.75 44.05 -16.69
C PRO A 507 -49.27 44.41 -18.11
N ARG A 508 -49.23 43.40 -18.98
CA ARG A 508 -48.94 43.56 -20.41
C ARG A 508 -50.05 44.38 -21.07
N SER A 509 -49.72 45.57 -21.56
CA SER A 509 -50.52 46.21 -22.61
C SER A 509 -50.14 45.60 -23.97
N LYS A 510 -51.08 44.88 -24.58
CA LYS A 510 -51.18 44.72 -26.05
C LYS A 510 -51.82 45.99 -26.65
N PRO A 511 -51.72 46.27 -27.96
CA PRO A 511 -51.17 45.45 -29.05
C PRO A 511 -49.76 45.84 -29.49
#